data_AF-A0A6V7Y1U2-F1
#
_entry.id   AF-A0A6V7Y1U2-F1
#
_cell.length_a   1.000
_cell.length_b   1.000
_cell.length_c   1.000
_cell.angle_alpha   90.00
_cell.angle_beta   90.00
_cell.angle_gamma   90.00
#
_symmetry.space_group_name_H-M   'P 1'
#
loop_
_entity.id
_entity.type
_entity.pdbx_description
1 polymer ?
#
loop_
_entity_poly.entity_id
_entity_poly.type
_entity_poly.pdbx_seq_one_letter_code
_entity_poly.pdbx_strand_id
1 'polypeptide(L)'
;MELDLDSSSSIEVSRLCFKDALHLAVGLSNGYILLYDIRSSQPYLTKTHNFGLPITRLEFASNQEVVLSMDGRASKIWNEHNGQPFTSIEPGSDLNDFTHYQNSGF
;
A
#
# COMPACT_ATOMS: atom_id res chain seq x y z
N MET A 1 -13.60 39.78 3.54
CA MET A 1 -13.68 38.46 2.89
C MET A 1 -12.55 37.66 3.48
N GLU A 2 -12.88 36.86 4.49
CA GLU A 2 -11.96 35.91 5.12
C GLU A 2 -11.50 34.95 4.02
N LEU A 3 -10.19 34.76 3.89
CA LEU A 3 -9.66 33.73 3.01
C LEU A 3 -9.85 32.42 3.75
N ASP A 4 -10.89 31.67 3.39
CA ASP A 4 -11.02 30.27 3.77
C ASP A 4 -9.78 29.53 3.27
N LEU A 5 -8.87 29.25 4.21
CA LEU A 5 -7.81 28.26 4.05
C LEU A 5 -8.51 26.91 3.96
N ASP A 6 -8.99 26.59 2.76
CA ASP A 6 -9.56 25.29 2.42
C ASP A 6 -8.64 24.22 3.00
N SER A 7 -9.18 23.40 3.89
CA SER A 7 -8.48 22.32 4.55
C SER A 7 -8.06 21.29 3.52
N SER A 8 -6.95 21.53 2.82
CA SER A 8 -6.19 20.49 2.13
C SER A 8 -5.81 19.51 3.22
N SER A 9 -6.55 18.40 3.33
CA SER A 9 -6.15 17.31 4.19
C SER A 9 -4.73 16.92 3.79
N SER A 10 -3.78 17.11 4.71
CA SER A 10 -2.39 16.75 4.46
C SER A 10 -2.36 15.26 4.16
N ILE A 11 -1.66 14.85 3.10
CA ILE A 11 -1.46 13.44 2.83
C ILE A 11 -0.45 12.94 3.85
N GLU A 12 -0.86 11.97 4.65
CA GLU A 12 -0.07 11.41 5.74
C GLU A 12 0.45 10.02 5.35
N VAL A 13 1.59 9.64 5.91
CA VAL A 13 2.07 8.26 5.83
C VAL A 13 1.28 7.42 6.83
N SER A 14 0.49 6.46 6.34
CA SER A 14 -0.34 5.58 7.16
C SER A 14 0.33 4.23 7.48
N ARG A 15 1.25 3.78 6.62
CA ARG A 15 1.92 2.48 6.78
C ARG A 15 3.33 2.47 6.21
N LEU A 16 4.22 1.73 6.85
CA LEU A 16 5.57 1.42 6.37
C LEU A 16 5.80 -0.09 6.44
N CYS A 17 6.52 -0.63 5.47
CA CYS A 17 6.94 -2.03 5.47
C CYS A 17 8.29 -2.16 4.75
N PHE A 18 9.28 -2.76 5.39
CA PHE A 18 10.54 -3.11 4.74
C PHE A 18 10.43 -4.50 4.12
N LYS A 19 10.93 -4.66 2.90
CA LYS A 19 11.20 -5.98 2.32
C LYS A 19 12.54 -6.51 2.82
N ASP A 20 13.55 -5.64 2.77
CA ASP A 20 14.93 -5.91 3.15
C ASP A 20 15.59 -4.60 3.62
N ALA A 21 16.94 -4.56 3.67
CA ALA A 21 17.68 -3.40 4.12
C ALA A 21 17.64 -2.19 3.16
N LEU A 22 17.18 -2.38 1.92
CA LEU A 22 17.20 -1.36 0.87
C LEU A 22 15.81 -0.97 0.38
N HIS A 23 14.84 -1.88 0.41
CA HIS A 23 13.53 -1.68 -0.18
C HIS A 23 12.45 -1.40 0.87
N LEU A 24 11.74 -0.29 0.69
CA LEU A 24 10.70 0.22 1.58
C LEU A 24 9.40 0.46 0.81
N ALA A 25 8.30 -0.11 1.30
CA ALA A 25 6.95 0.28 0.89
C ALA A 25 6.38 1.33 1.86
N VAL A 26 5.76 2.36 1.29
CA VAL A 26 5.11 3.46 2.00
C VAL A 26 3.65 3.52 1.57
N GLY A 27 2.73 3.35 2.52
CA GLY A 27 1.29 3.53 2.32
C GLY A 27 0.86 4.92 2.79
N LEU A 28 -0.03 5.56 2.03
CA LEU A 28 -0.51 6.91 2.28
C LEU A 28 -2.00 6.94 2.67
N SER A 29 -2.41 8.00 3.37
CA SER A 29 -3.78 8.21 3.84
C SER A 29 -4.83 8.35 2.73
N ASN A 30 -4.39 8.61 1.49
CA ASN A 30 -5.23 8.73 0.30
C ASN A 30 -5.26 7.45 -0.57
N GLY A 31 -4.72 6.33 -0.08
CA GLY A 31 -4.77 5.03 -0.76
C GLY A 31 -3.67 4.81 -1.79
N TYR A 32 -2.66 5.69 -1.83
CA TYR A 32 -1.46 5.49 -2.63
C TYR A 32 -0.43 4.63 -1.88
N ILE A 33 0.34 3.88 -2.65
CA ILE A 33 1.44 3.04 -2.18
C ILE A 33 2.66 3.37 -3.04
N LEU A 34 3.78 3.65 -2.40
CA LEU A 34 5.03 3.99 -3.03
C LEU A 34 6.08 2.95 -2.64
N LEU A 35 6.77 2.38 -3.63
CA LEU A 35 7.92 1.52 -3.38
C LEU A 35 9.21 2.28 -3.65
N TYR A 36 10.10 2.26 -2.67
CA TYR A 36 11.38 2.97 -2.67
C TYR A 36 12.54 2.00 -2.52
N ASP A 37 13.62 2.32 -3.23
CA ASP A 37 14.97 2.00 -2.77
C ASP A 37 15.43 3.19 -1.93
N ILE A 38 15.83 2.98 -0.67
CA ILE A 38 16.15 4.05 0.28
C ILE A 38 17.34 4.94 -0.16
N ARG A 39 18.10 4.51 -1.16
CA ARG A 39 19.20 5.29 -1.74
C ARG A 39 18.71 6.32 -2.77
N SER A 40 17.47 6.18 -3.23
CA SER A 40 16.81 7.06 -4.19
C SER A 40 15.76 7.91 -3.49
N SER A 41 15.70 9.20 -3.83
CA SER A 41 14.62 10.09 -3.37
C SER A 41 13.33 9.93 -4.18
N GLN A 42 13.34 9.12 -5.23
CA GLN A 42 12.19 8.85 -6.10
C GLN A 42 11.73 7.40 -5.96
N PRO A 43 10.40 7.14 -5.88
CA PRO A 43 9.89 5.78 -5.85
C PRO A 43 10.13 5.10 -7.19
N TYR A 44 10.49 3.82 -7.16
CA TYR A 44 10.63 3.03 -8.39
C TYR A 44 9.28 2.51 -8.90
N LEU A 45 8.27 2.42 -8.01
CA LEU A 45 6.92 2.02 -8.39
C LEU A 45 5.87 2.75 -7.53
N THR A 46 4.78 3.16 -8.18
CA THR A 46 3.60 3.75 -7.51
C THR A 46 2.36 2.93 -7.83
N LYS A 47 1.59 2.59 -6.80
CA LYS A 47 0.32 1.85 -6.89
C LYS A 47 -0.77 2.62 -6.14
N THR A 48 -2.03 2.40 -6.48
CA THR A 48 -3.17 3.00 -5.78
C THR A 48 -4.32 2.01 -5.64
N HIS A 49 -5.04 2.12 -4.53
CA HIS A 49 -6.26 1.38 -4.27
C HIS A 49 -7.51 1.98 -4.94
N ASN A 50 -7.46 3.24 -5.39
CA ASN A 50 -8.54 4.00 -6.05
C ASN A 50 -9.79 4.30 -5.20
N PHE A 51 -9.83 3.91 -3.92
CA PHE A 51 -10.95 4.21 -3.03
C PHE A 51 -10.75 5.49 -2.20
N GLY A 52 -9.57 6.11 -2.24
CA GLY A 52 -9.25 7.29 -1.43
C GLY A 52 -9.18 7.01 0.07
N LEU A 53 -9.09 5.73 0.46
CA LEU A 53 -9.01 5.29 1.85
C LEU A 53 -7.54 5.06 2.26
N PRO A 54 -7.18 5.27 3.54
CA PRO A 54 -5.83 5.01 4.02
C PRO A 54 -5.41 3.56 3.81
N ILE A 55 -4.15 3.37 3.42
CA ILE A 55 -3.56 2.04 3.41
C ILE A 55 -3.35 1.59 4.85
N THR A 56 -4.09 0.57 5.28
CA THR A 56 -4.10 0.05 6.65
C THR A 56 -3.08 -1.08 6.83
N ARG A 57 -2.80 -1.87 5.78
CA ARG A 57 -1.74 -2.90 5.80
C ARG A 57 -0.95 -2.99 4.50
N LEU A 58 0.33 -3.34 4.66
CA LEU A 58 1.31 -3.61 3.62
C LEU A 58 2.22 -4.74 4.07
N GLU A 59 2.45 -5.72 3.19
CA GLU A 59 3.36 -6.83 3.42
C GLU A 59 4.02 -7.25 2.10
N PHE A 60 5.33 -7.50 2.13
CA PHE A 60 6.04 -8.14 1.02
C PHE A 60 6.03 -9.65 1.21
N ALA A 61 5.49 -10.39 0.24
CA ALA A 61 5.65 -11.83 0.18
C ALA A 61 6.80 -12.15 -0.78
N SER A 62 8.02 -11.99 -0.27
CA SER A 62 9.26 -12.01 -1.07
C SER A 62 9.48 -13.31 -1.85
N ASN A 63 8.98 -14.44 -1.34
CA ASN A 63 9.08 -15.73 -2.02
C ASN A 63 8.30 -15.77 -3.35
N GLN A 64 7.32 -14.89 -3.55
CA GLN A 64 6.53 -14.83 -4.79
C GLN A 64 6.61 -13.50 -5.54
N GLU A 65 7.50 -12.59 -5.13
CA GLU A 65 7.67 -11.28 -5.79
C GLU A 65 6.35 -10.48 -5.87
N VAL A 66 5.51 -10.61 -4.83
CA VAL A 66 4.24 -9.87 -4.72
C VAL A 66 4.19 -8.99 -3.49
N VAL A 67 3.40 -7.93 -3.61
CA VAL A 67 3.03 -7.04 -2.51
C VAL A 67 1.55 -7.25 -2.19
N LEU A 68 1.26 -7.45 -0.91
CA LEU A 68 -0.09 -7.44 -0.37
C LEU A 68 -0.36 -6.07 0.22
N SER A 69 -1.47 -5.46 -0.16
CA SER A 69 -1.87 -4.15 0.31
C SER A 69 -3.36 -4.13 0.66
N MET A 70 -3.72 -3.38 1.70
CA MET A 70 -5.10 -3.32 2.15
C MET A 70 -5.47 -1.90 2.57
N ASP A 71 -6.69 -1.51 2.24
CA ASP A 71 -7.41 -0.39 2.85
C ASP A 71 -8.65 -0.92 3.58
N GLY A 72 -9.48 -0.02 4.12
CA GLY A 72 -10.71 -0.40 4.81
C GLY A 72 -11.72 -1.18 3.97
N ARG A 73 -11.60 -1.25 2.64
CA ARG A 73 -12.58 -1.85 1.73
C ARG A 73 -12.07 -3.10 1.01
N ALA A 74 -10.80 -3.11 0.61
CA ALA A 74 -10.23 -4.14 -0.25
C ALA A 74 -8.81 -4.52 0.15
N SER A 75 -8.51 -5.82 0.04
CA SER A 75 -7.14 -6.34 0.05
C SER A 75 -6.73 -6.73 -1.37
N LYS A 76 -5.56 -6.29 -1.81
CA LYS A 76 -5.04 -6.48 -3.17
C LYS A 76 -3.69 -7.16 -3.13
N ILE A 77 -3.45 -8.03 -4.10
CA ILE A 77 -2.16 -8.68 -4.34
C ILE A 77 -1.71 -8.30 -5.73
N TRP A 78 -0.45 -7.89 -5.87
CA TRP A 78 0.08 -7.40 -7.14
C TRP A 78 1.59 -7.64 -7.23
N ASN A 79 2.10 -7.75 -8.45
CA ASN A 79 3.52 -8.02 -8.71
C ASN A 79 4.39 -6.82 -8.33
N GLU A 80 5.42 -7.06 -7.52
CA GLU A 80 6.29 -6.02 -6.95
C GLU A 80 7.04 -5.19 -8.00
N HIS A 81 7.39 -5.80 -9.15
CA HIS A 81 8.27 -5.19 -10.14
C HIS A 81 7.52 -4.33 -11.17
N ASN A 82 6.32 -4.75 -11.56
CA ASN A 82 5.56 -4.10 -12.64
C ASN A 82 4.18 -3.58 -12.20
N GLY A 83 3.76 -3.86 -10.96
CA GLY A 83 2.49 -3.39 -10.41
C GLY A 83 1.26 -4.08 -10.99
N GLN A 84 1.43 -5.13 -11.79
CA GLN A 84 0.32 -5.87 -12.38
C GLN A 84 -0.53 -6.51 -11.28
N PRO A 85 -1.86 -6.32 -11.31
CA PRO A 85 -2.75 -6.92 -10.33
C PRO A 85 -2.77 -8.43 -10.49
N PHE A 86 -2.64 -9.14 -9.37
CA PHE A 86 -2.87 -10.59 -9.30
C PHE A 86 -4.30 -10.88 -8.89
N THR A 87 -4.76 -10.30 -7.77
CA THR A 87 -6.14 -10.44 -7.30
C THR A 87 -6.57 -9.26 -6.40
N SER A 88 -7.88 -9.12 -6.22
CA SER A 88 -8.53 -8.17 -5.31
C SER A 88 -9.62 -8.90 -4.53
N ILE A 89 -9.63 -8.74 -3.21
CA ILE A 89 -10.56 -9.38 -2.27
C ILE A 89 -11.41 -8.27 -1.65
N GLU A 90 -12.71 -8.32 -1.92
CA GLU A 90 -13.71 -7.33 -1.47
C GLU A 90 -14.85 -8.05 -0.73
N PRO A 91 -14.75 -8.24 0.59
CA PRO A 91 -15.71 -9.07 1.34
C PRO A 91 -17.07 -8.39 1.60
N GLY A 92 -17.25 -7.13 1.20
CA GLY A 92 -18.48 -6.35 1.44
C GLY A 92 -18.60 -5.78 2.87
N SER A 93 -17.73 -6.20 3.78
CA SER A 93 -17.53 -5.61 5.11
C SER A 93 -16.19 -4.89 5.19
N ASP A 94 -16.03 -4.02 6.18
CA ASP A 94 -14.76 -3.31 6.38
C ASP A 94 -13.64 -4.29 6.80
N LEU A 95 -12.45 -4.02 6.28
CA LEU A 95 -11.22 -4.74 6.58
C LEU A 95 -10.37 -3.95 7.58
N ASN A 96 -10.02 -4.60 8.68
CA ASN A 96 -9.19 -3.98 9.72
C ASN A 96 -7.71 -4.38 9.59
N ASP A 97 -7.46 -5.65 9.23
CA ASP A 97 -6.14 -6.23 9.31
C ASP A 97 -5.99 -7.51 8.44
N PHE A 98 -4.77 -7.84 8.01
CA PHE A 98 -4.37 -9.16 7.56
C PHE A 98 -2.95 -9.52 8.04
N THR A 99 -2.65 -10.82 8.03
CA THR A 99 -1.28 -11.35 8.11
C THR A 99 -1.13 -12.47 7.10
N HIS A 100 0.02 -12.56 6.43
CA HIS A 100 0.36 -13.71 5.62
C HIS A 100 1.00 -14.80 6.47
N TYR A 101 0.55 -16.05 6.31
CA TYR A 101 1.22 -17.20 6.91
C TYR A 101 2.35 -17.65 5.98
N GLN A 102 3.58 -17.56 6.50
CA GLN A 102 4.80 -17.77 5.73
C GLN A 102 4.84 -19.16 5.09
N ASN A 103 5.35 -19.25 3.87
CA ASN A 103 5.44 -20.49 3.06
C ASN A 103 4.10 -21.18 2.80
N SER A 104 3.01 -20.42 2.75
CA SER A 104 1.68 -20.94 2.42
C SER A 104 0.89 -19.97 1.57
N GLY A 105 -0.17 -20.48 0.93
CA GLY A 105 -1.02 -19.68 0.05
C GLY A 105 -0.29 -19.40 -1.26
N PHE A 106 -0.33 -18.13 -1.67
CA PHE A 106 0.59 -17.64 -2.69
C PHE A 106 1.96 -17.72 -2.08
#